data_AF-A0A2V9H7F9-F1
#
_entry.id   AF-A0A2V9H7F9-F1
#
_cell.length_a   1.000
_cell.length_b   1.000
_cell.length_c   1.000
_cell.angle_alpha   90.00
_cell.angle_beta   90.00
_cell.angle_gamma   90.00
#
_symmetry.space_group_name_H-M   'P 1'
#
loop_
_entity.id
_entity.type
_entity.pdbx_description
1 polymer ?
#
loop_
_entity_poly.entity_id
_entity_poly.type
_entity_poly.pdbx_seq_one_letter_code
_entity_poly.pdbx_strand_id
1 'polypeptide(L)'
;MFRRRLLKRTAVFLAGSLAFPYVSQIYPPLDLDLILVFFGVLFFVALAIAVVLDRRSRKRRELEVLKRIYSGFIPLPWILAATLLVNGKLDSQKNVAYYPTAVDSRYNMPGIVRARRLFVRSWRAGQKIERLAVDFDDYDRFRAGDAVVVGVEPGALGIPWYYGVYRR
;
A
#
# COMPACT_ATOMS: atom_id res chain seq x y z
N MET A 1 -6.68 -12.41 -32.21
CA MET A 1 -6.09 -12.98 -30.98
C MET A 1 -5.48 -11.96 -30.03
N PHE A 2 -4.77 -10.92 -30.52
CA PHE A 2 -4.07 -9.92 -29.68
C PHE A 2 -4.95 -9.26 -28.60
N ARG A 3 -6.13 -8.75 -28.97
CA ARG A 3 -7.05 -8.04 -28.05
C ARG A 3 -7.48 -8.90 -26.86
N ARG A 4 -7.84 -10.17 -27.09
CA ARG A 4 -8.25 -11.10 -26.02
C ARG A 4 -7.10 -11.38 -25.05
N ARG A 5 -5.86 -11.47 -25.55
CA ARG A 5 -4.66 -11.65 -24.71
C ARG A 5 -4.33 -10.37 -23.94
N LEU A 6 -4.47 -9.18 -24.54
CA LEU A 6 -4.30 -7.89 -23.85
C LEU A 6 -5.31 -7.75 -22.72
N LEU A 7 -6.60 -8.00 -22.97
CA LEU A 7 -7.66 -7.94 -21.96
C LEU A 7 -7.39 -8.88 -20.77
N LYS A 8 -7.01 -10.14 -21.03
CA LYS A 8 -6.65 -11.08 -19.95
C LYS A 8 -5.47 -10.57 -19.12
N ARG A 9 -4.44 -10.04 -19.77
CA ARG A 9 -3.26 -9.47 -19.11
C ARG A 9 -3.59 -8.25 -18.27
N THR A 10 -4.43 -7.36 -18.80
CA THR A 10 -4.93 -6.19 -18.06
C THR A 10 -5.79 -6.61 -16.89
N ALA A 11 -6.65 -7.63 -17.04
CA ALA A 11 -7.43 -8.15 -15.92
C ALA A 11 -6.54 -8.70 -14.78
N VAL A 12 -5.48 -9.47 -15.11
CA VAL A 12 -4.50 -9.96 -14.12
C VAL A 12 -3.79 -8.80 -13.42
N PHE A 13 -3.37 -7.78 -14.18
CA PHE A 13 -2.75 -6.58 -13.64
C PHE A 13 -3.69 -5.81 -12.70
N LEU A 14 -4.95 -5.62 -13.10
CA LEU A 14 -5.97 -4.95 -12.29
C LEU A 14 -6.28 -5.74 -11.01
N ALA A 15 -6.38 -7.06 -11.09
CA ALA A 15 -6.58 -7.91 -9.93
C ALA A 15 -5.44 -7.76 -8.91
N GLY A 16 -4.18 -7.81 -9.38
CA GLY A 16 -3.03 -7.54 -8.50
C GLY A 16 -3.04 -6.12 -7.95
N SER A 17 -3.53 -5.15 -8.73
CA SER A 17 -3.65 -3.75 -8.30
C SER A 17 -4.71 -3.51 -7.24
N LEU A 18 -5.69 -4.40 -7.11
CA LEU A 18 -6.65 -4.40 -6.01
C LEU A 18 -6.12 -5.19 -4.80
N ALA A 19 -5.38 -6.28 -5.05
CA ALA A 19 -4.78 -7.09 -4.00
C ALA A 19 -3.73 -6.30 -3.19
N PHE A 20 -2.91 -5.48 -3.84
CA PHE A 20 -1.86 -4.72 -3.15
C PHE A 20 -2.40 -3.74 -2.08
N PRO A 21 -3.35 -2.83 -2.38
CA PRO A 21 -3.96 -1.97 -1.36
C PRO A 21 -4.63 -2.76 -0.24
N TYR A 22 -5.29 -3.87 -0.56
CA TYR A 22 -5.92 -4.73 0.44
C TYR A 22 -4.89 -5.32 1.43
N VAL A 23 -3.80 -5.92 0.93
CA VAL A 23 -2.73 -6.45 1.78
C VAL A 23 -2.08 -5.34 2.62
N SER A 24 -1.92 -4.14 2.04
CA SER A 24 -1.36 -2.99 2.76
C SER A 24 -2.23 -2.47 3.91
N GLN A 25 -3.50 -2.90 4.00
CA GLN A 25 -4.35 -2.64 5.17
C GLN A 25 -4.17 -3.68 6.27
N ILE A 26 -3.77 -4.91 5.93
CA ILE A 26 -3.52 -6.00 6.88
C ILE A 26 -2.15 -5.83 7.53
N TYR A 27 -1.13 -5.52 6.72
CA TYR A 27 0.24 -5.28 7.17
C TYR A 27 0.67 -3.87 6.75
N PRO A 28 0.16 -2.81 7.40
CA PRO A 28 0.40 -1.42 7.02
C PRO A 28 1.86 -1.02 7.28
N PRO A 29 2.68 -0.83 6.24
CA PRO A 29 4.05 -0.36 6.41
C PRO A 29 4.04 1.07 6.98
N LEU A 30 5.05 1.44 7.77
CA LEU A 30 5.14 2.81 8.28
C LEU A 30 5.18 3.86 7.15
N ASP A 31 5.84 3.53 6.03
CA ASP A 31 5.95 4.41 4.87
C ASP A 31 4.88 4.14 3.79
N LEU A 32 3.71 3.65 4.21
CA LEU A 32 2.59 3.28 3.34
C LEU A 32 2.24 4.34 2.30
N ASP A 33 2.20 5.62 2.69
CA ASP A 33 1.82 6.69 1.78
C ASP A 33 2.81 6.86 0.61
N LEU A 34 4.12 6.76 0.87
CA LEU A 34 5.14 6.81 -0.17
C LEU A 34 5.01 5.60 -1.12
N ILE A 35 4.80 4.41 -0.55
CA ILE A 35 4.62 3.17 -1.32
C ILE A 35 3.36 3.26 -2.19
N LEU A 36 2.25 3.79 -1.66
CA LEU A 36 1.01 3.99 -2.40
C LEU A 36 1.16 5.03 -3.52
N VAL A 37 1.90 6.12 -3.30
CA VAL A 37 2.20 7.11 -4.36
C VAL A 37 3.04 6.47 -5.46
N PHE A 38 4.11 5.76 -5.10
CA PHE A 38 4.94 5.03 -6.06
C PHE A 38 4.12 4.01 -6.86
N PHE A 39 3.28 3.24 -6.16
CA PHE A 39 2.37 2.28 -6.78
C PHE A 39 1.35 2.96 -7.71
N GLY A 40 0.79 4.09 -7.31
CA GLY A 40 -0.14 4.88 -8.11
C GLY A 40 0.48 5.36 -9.42
N VAL A 41 1.70 5.90 -9.37
CA VAL A 41 2.46 6.30 -10.58
C VAL A 41 2.67 5.10 -11.51
N LEU A 42 3.16 3.98 -10.98
CA LEU A 42 3.36 2.75 -11.72
C LEU A 42 2.05 2.27 -12.37
N PHE A 43 0.94 2.33 -11.62
CA PHE A 43 -0.38 1.93 -12.08
C PHE A 43 -0.84 2.74 -13.28
N PHE A 44 -0.79 4.07 -13.17
CA PHE A 44 -1.23 4.96 -14.26
C PHE A 44 -0.32 4.87 -15.49
N VAL A 45 0.99 4.70 -15.30
CA VAL A 45 1.93 4.47 -16.41
C VAL A 45 1.59 3.18 -17.15
N ALA A 46 1.40 2.07 -16.44
CA ALA A 46 1.03 0.79 -17.04
C ALA A 46 -0.31 0.86 -17.78
N LEU A 47 -1.30 1.57 -17.21
CA LEU A 47 -2.61 1.78 -17.83
C LEU A 47 -2.50 2.64 -19.09
N ALA A 48 -1.73 3.73 -19.06
CA ALA A 48 -1.48 4.57 -20.21
C ALA A 48 -0.84 3.77 -21.36
N ILE A 49 0.15 2.92 -21.05
CA ILE A 49 0.76 2.01 -22.02
C ILE A 49 -0.28 1.04 -22.61
N ALA A 50 -1.15 0.46 -21.78
CA ALA A 50 -2.22 -0.43 -22.25
C ALA A 50 -3.18 0.27 -23.22
N VAL A 51 -3.57 1.52 -22.90
CA VAL A 51 -4.43 2.35 -23.76
C VAL A 51 -3.74 2.68 -25.09
N VAL A 52 -2.45 3.05 -25.05
CA VAL A 52 -1.67 3.32 -26.25
C VAL A 52 -1.52 2.06 -27.11
N LEU A 53 -1.30 0.89 -26.50
CA LEU A 53 -1.26 -0.41 -27.18
C LEU A 53 -2.59 -0.72 -27.87
N ASP A 54 -3.73 -0.55 -27.19
CA ASP A 54 -5.05 -0.79 -27.80
C ASP A 54 -5.26 0.15 -29.00
N ARG A 55 -5.02 1.47 -28.82
CA ARG A 55 -5.17 2.48 -29.87
C ARG A 55 -4.26 2.24 -31.08
N ARG A 56 -2.98 1.91 -30.87
CA ARG A 56 -2.02 1.68 -31.96
C ARG A 56 -2.20 0.32 -32.64
N SER A 57 -2.69 -0.69 -31.93
CA SER A 57 -2.95 -2.01 -32.51
C SER A 57 -4.01 -1.95 -33.62
N ARG A 58 -4.97 -1.02 -33.50
CA ARG A 58 -5.95 -0.72 -34.56
C ARG A 58 -5.31 -0.14 -35.83
N LYS A 59 -4.13 0.48 -35.72
CA LYS A 59 -3.38 1.10 -36.83
C LYS A 59 -2.27 0.22 -37.41
N ARG A 60 -2.22 -1.09 -37.06
CA ARG A 60 -1.23 -2.09 -37.52
C ARG A 60 0.26 -1.65 -37.44
N ARG A 61 0.62 -0.80 -36.48
CA ARG A 61 2.05 -0.46 -36.24
C ARG A 61 2.77 -1.58 -35.48
N GLU A 62 4.08 -1.69 -35.68
CA GLU A 62 4.93 -2.51 -34.81
C GLU A 62 4.88 -1.99 -33.37
N LEU A 63 4.66 -2.92 -32.44
CA LEU A 63 4.41 -2.62 -31.03
C LEU A 63 5.16 -3.56 -30.09
N GLU A 64 6.13 -4.32 -30.58
CA GLU A 64 6.77 -5.39 -29.80
C GLU A 64 7.46 -4.87 -28.53
N VAL A 65 8.21 -3.78 -28.65
CA VAL A 65 8.86 -3.12 -27.51
C VAL A 65 7.84 -2.72 -26.46
N LEU A 66 6.75 -2.06 -26.87
CA LEU A 66 5.72 -1.57 -25.95
C LEU A 66 4.93 -2.72 -25.29
N LYS A 67 4.72 -3.82 -26.01
CA LYS A 67 4.14 -5.07 -25.46
C LYS A 67 5.07 -5.69 -24.41
N ARG A 68 6.38 -5.70 -24.65
CA ARG A 68 7.37 -6.25 -23.71
C ARG A 68 7.43 -5.40 -22.44
N ILE A 69 7.51 -4.08 -22.57
CA ILE A 69 7.45 -3.14 -21.45
C ILE A 69 6.18 -3.37 -20.63
N TYR A 70 5.00 -3.36 -21.27
CA TYR A 70 3.73 -3.62 -20.58
C TYR A 70 3.71 -4.97 -19.87
N SER A 71 4.28 -6.02 -20.49
CA SER A 71 4.33 -7.35 -19.88
C SER A 71 5.16 -7.38 -18.59
N GLY A 72 6.19 -6.52 -18.48
CA GLY A 72 6.97 -6.34 -17.27
C GLY A 72 6.20 -5.68 -16.13
N PHE A 73 5.20 -4.84 -16.42
CA PHE A 73 4.37 -4.20 -15.40
C PHE A 73 3.31 -5.13 -14.79
N ILE A 74 2.87 -6.15 -15.53
CA ILE A 74 1.80 -7.08 -15.09
C ILE A 74 2.09 -7.74 -13.72
N PRO A 75 3.29 -8.31 -13.48
CA PRO A 75 3.57 -8.97 -12.20
C PRO A 75 3.85 -7.99 -11.05
N LEU A 76 4.14 -6.70 -11.30
CA LEU A 76 4.61 -5.79 -10.26
C LEU A 76 3.61 -5.61 -9.10
N PRO A 77 2.30 -5.41 -9.32
CA PRO A 77 1.34 -5.34 -8.21
C PRO A 77 1.29 -6.61 -7.38
N TRP A 78 1.42 -7.78 -8.03
CA TRP A 78 1.45 -9.08 -7.35
C TRP A 78 2.71 -9.28 -6.53
N ILE A 79 3.86 -8.87 -7.05
CA ILE A 79 5.13 -8.91 -6.33
C ILE A 79 5.04 -8.02 -5.10
N LEU A 80 4.59 -6.77 -5.24
CA LEU A 80 4.45 -5.85 -4.10
C LEU A 80 3.48 -6.39 -3.04
N ALA A 81 2.34 -6.95 -3.45
CA ALA A 81 1.38 -7.57 -2.54
C ALA A 81 1.99 -8.78 -1.81
N ALA A 82 2.67 -9.66 -2.55
CA ALA A 82 3.34 -10.82 -1.98
C ALA A 82 4.46 -10.41 -1.01
N THR A 83 5.25 -9.38 -1.36
CA THR A 83 6.32 -8.83 -0.50
C THR A 83 5.75 -8.36 0.83
N LEU A 84 4.70 -7.54 0.83
CA LEU A 84 4.08 -7.08 2.09
C LEU A 84 3.47 -8.23 2.89
N LEU A 85 2.80 -9.15 2.22
CA LEU A 85 2.18 -10.30 2.88
C LEU A 85 3.24 -11.20 3.51
N VAL A 86 4.32 -11.51 2.81
CA VAL A 86 5.44 -12.31 3.33
C VAL A 86 6.15 -11.56 4.44
N ASN A 87 6.37 -10.26 4.28
CA ASN A 87 7.03 -9.42 5.30
C ASN A 87 6.30 -9.47 6.63
N GLY A 88 4.98 -9.30 6.64
CA GLY A 88 4.20 -9.33 7.88
C GLY A 88 3.88 -10.74 8.37
N LYS A 89 3.54 -11.67 7.48
CA LYS A 89 3.14 -13.04 7.87
C LYS A 89 4.29 -13.87 8.43
N LEU A 90 5.51 -13.66 7.95
CA LEU A 90 6.69 -14.34 8.46
C LEU A 90 7.37 -13.59 9.59
N ASP A 91 6.85 -12.42 9.98
CA ASP A 91 7.40 -11.68 11.10
C ASP A 91 7.14 -12.41 12.41
N SER A 92 8.08 -12.28 13.34
CA SER A 92 7.94 -12.86 14.66
C SER A 92 7.66 -11.76 15.67
N GLN A 93 6.51 -11.85 16.35
CA GLN A 93 6.06 -10.89 17.38
C GLN A 93 7.01 -10.74 18.58
N LYS A 94 8.15 -11.45 18.59
CA LYS A 94 9.16 -11.39 19.64
C LYS A 94 9.93 -10.07 19.69
N ASN A 95 9.93 -9.32 18.58
CA ASN A 95 10.75 -8.11 18.42
C ASN A 95 9.91 -6.83 18.26
N VAL A 96 8.67 -6.81 18.78
CA VAL A 96 7.82 -5.61 18.75
C VAL A 96 8.51 -4.49 19.53
N ALA A 97 8.78 -3.37 18.85
CA ALA A 97 9.29 -2.16 19.48
C ALA A 97 8.13 -1.24 19.85
N TYR A 98 8.14 -0.73 21.08
CA TYR A 98 7.09 0.13 21.61
C TYR A 98 7.59 1.58 21.71
N TYR A 99 6.89 2.50 21.04
CA TYR A 99 7.25 3.91 21.00
C TYR A 99 6.20 4.77 21.70
N PRO A 100 6.51 5.38 22.85
CA PRO A 100 5.61 6.32 23.50
C PRO A 100 5.50 7.60 22.67
N THR A 101 4.28 8.00 22.35
CA THR A 101 3.98 9.19 21.57
C THR A 101 2.64 9.80 22.01
N ALA A 102 2.18 10.82 21.30
CA ALA A 102 0.87 11.44 21.50
C ALA A 102 0.13 11.57 20.17
N VAL A 103 -1.19 11.42 20.23
CA VAL A 103 -2.07 11.66 19.08
C VAL A 103 -2.13 13.17 18.83
N ASP A 104 -1.75 13.58 17.63
CA ASP A 104 -1.81 14.97 17.18
C ASP A 104 -3.19 15.29 16.60
N SER A 105 -3.66 14.44 15.69
CA SER A 105 -4.96 14.60 15.04
C SER A 105 -5.52 13.27 14.54
N ARG A 106 -6.74 13.31 14.01
CA ARG A 106 -7.44 12.12 13.49
C ARG A 106 -8.10 12.44 12.15
N TYR A 107 -8.15 11.46 11.27
CA TYR A 107 -8.87 11.57 10.00
C TYR A 107 -9.76 10.36 9.77
N ASN A 108 -10.98 10.64 9.35
CA ASN A 108 -11.96 9.64 8.96
C ASN A 108 -12.42 9.96 7.56
N MET A 109 -12.26 9.02 6.64
CA MET A 109 -12.80 9.09 5.30
C MET A 109 -14.08 8.25 5.24
N PRO A 110 -15.26 8.88 5.35
CA PRO A 110 -16.52 8.19 5.14
C PRO A 110 -16.72 7.87 3.65
N GLY A 111 -17.48 6.81 3.35
CA GLY A 111 -17.85 6.45 1.98
C GLY A 111 -17.68 4.97 1.66
N ILE A 112 -17.62 4.66 0.36
CA ILE A 112 -17.44 3.29 -0.16
C ILE A 112 -16.05 2.74 0.23
N VAL A 113 -15.03 3.60 0.20
CA VAL A 113 -13.69 3.29 0.69
C VAL A 113 -13.56 3.91 2.07
N ARG A 114 -13.81 3.12 3.11
CA ARG A 114 -13.67 3.55 4.50
C ARG A 114 -12.20 3.49 4.90
N ALA A 115 -11.65 4.62 5.33
CA ALA A 115 -10.28 4.67 5.84
C ALA A 115 -10.23 5.56 7.07
N ARG A 116 -9.60 5.07 8.14
CA ARG A 116 -9.43 5.79 9.40
C ARG A 116 -7.97 5.87 9.72
N ARG A 117 -7.53 7.05 10.15
CA ARG A 117 -6.13 7.32 10.42
C ARG A 117 -5.97 8.10 11.72
N LEU A 118 -4.99 7.69 12.51
CA LEU A 118 -4.46 8.49 13.62
C LEU A 118 -3.15 9.12 13.15
N PHE A 119 -3.01 10.43 13.38
CA PHE A 119 -1.76 11.13 13.21
C PHE A 119 -1.12 11.24 14.59
N VAL A 120 0.04 10.64 14.75
CA VAL A 120 0.78 10.67 16.02
C VAL A 120 2.11 11.36 15.82
N ARG A 121 2.70 11.91 16.89
CA ARG A 121 4.04 12.48 16.79
C ARG A 121 5.04 11.39 16.40
N SER A 122 5.92 11.72 15.47
CA SER A 122 6.93 10.77 15.02
C SER A 122 7.98 10.49 16.09
N TRP A 123 8.37 9.22 16.20
CA TRP A 123 9.55 8.77 16.94
C TRP A 123 10.76 8.55 16.01
N ARG A 124 10.57 8.60 14.68
CA ARG A 124 11.63 8.45 13.68
C ARG A 124 12.22 9.81 13.30
N ALA A 125 13.54 9.88 13.13
CA ALA A 125 14.22 11.08 12.69
C ALA A 125 13.80 11.45 11.25
N GLY A 126 13.61 12.75 10.99
CA GLY A 126 13.26 13.27 9.66
C GLY A 126 11.76 13.32 9.34
N GLN A 127 10.90 12.77 10.21
CA GLN A 127 9.44 12.92 10.11
C GLN A 127 8.89 13.61 11.36
N LYS A 128 7.86 14.45 11.19
CA LYS A 128 7.19 15.12 12.32
C LYS A 128 5.99 14.31 12.82
N ILE A 129 5.30 13.62 11.91
CA ILE A 129 4.03 12.96 12.15
C ILE A 129 4.07 11.59 11.48
N GLU A 130 3.58 10.58 12.19
CA GLU A 130 3.35 9.23 11.69
C GLU A 130 1.85 9.04 11.43
N ARG A 131 1.51 8.30 10.38
CA ARG A 131 0.13 8.11 9.92
C ARG A 131 -0.24 6.65 10.10
N LEU A 132 -1.00 6.35 11.14
CA LEU A 132 -1.36 4.99 11.49
C LEU A 132 -2.72 4.67 10.88
N ALA A 133 -2.78 3.65 10.02
CA ALA A 133 -4.03 3.10 9.54
C ALA A 133 -4.63 2.23 10.65
N VAL A 134 -5.72 2.71 11.25
CA VAL A 134 -6.37 2.06 12.39
C VAL A 134 -7.75 1.54 12.03
N ASP A 135 -8.23 0.56 12.79
CA ASP A 135 -9.59 0.06 12.65
C ASP A 135 -10.61 1.01 13.32
N PHE A 136 -11.87 0.55 13.42
CA PHE A 136 -12.96 1.34 14.01
C PHE A 136 -12.78 1.52 15.52
N ASP A 137 -12.40 0.46 16.21
CA ASP A 137 -12.35 0.43 17.67
C ASP A 137 -11.20 1.31 18.16
N ASP A 138 -10.03 1.23 17.52
CA ASP A 138 -8.90 2.11 17.80
C ASP A 138 -9.21 3.57 17.48
N TYR A 139 -9.88 3.84 16.35
CA TYR A 139 -10.21 5.20 15.96
C TYR A 139 -11.14 5.90 16.96
N ASP A 140 -12.14 5.18 17.48
CA ASP A 140 -13.10 5.75 18.44
C ASP A 140 -12.51 5.87 19.85
N ARG A 141 -11.56 4.99 20.20
CA ARG A 141 -10.90 4.96 21.51
C ARG A 141 -9.94 6.12 21.76
N PHE A 142 -9.21 6.59 20.75
CA PHE A 142 -8.16 7.59 20.92
C PHE A 142 -8.55 8.98 20.41
N ARG A 143 -8.29 10.03 21.18
CA ARG A 143 -8.56 11.44 20.81
C ARG A 143 -7.26 12.23 20.62
N ALA A 144 -7.36 13.37 19.93
CA ALA A 144 -6.24 14.30 19.82
C ALA A 144 -5.79 14.76 21.22
N GLY A 145 -4.49 14.71 21.49
CA GLY A 145 -3.89 14.97 22.79
C GLY A 145 -3.62 13.72 23.64
N ASP A 146 -4.21 12.55 23.30
CA ASP A 146 -4.02 11.34 24.09
C ASP A 146 -2.57 10.84 24.03
N ALA A 147 -2.04 10.44 25.19
CA ALA A 147 -0.77 9.73 25.28
C ALA A 147 -0.98 8.27 24.90
N VAL A 148 -0.20 7.80 23.92
CA VAL A 148 -0.32 6.45 23.36
C VAL A 148 1.03 5.80 23.22
N VAL A 149 1.04 4.48 23.11
CA VAL A 149 2.22 3.69 22.78
C VAL A 149 1.94 2.97 21.47
N VAL A 150 2.82 3.15 20.49
CA VAL A 150 2.69 2.49 19.19
C VAL A 150 3.62 1.29 19.15
N GLY A 151 3.04 0.11 18.91
CA GLY A 151 3.76 -1.12 18.63
C GLY A 151 4.12 -1.19 17.15
N VAL A 152 5.39 -1.36 16.86
CA VAL A 152 5.94 -1.50 15.51
C VAL A 152 6.68 -2.82 15.43
N GLU A 153 6.36 -3.59 14.40
CA GLU A 153 7.11 -4.78 14.05
C GLU A 153 8.14 -4.48 12.95
N PRO A 154 9.34 -5.09 12.99
CA PRO A 154 10.42 -4.77 12.06
C PRO A 154 10.17 -5.27 10.63
N GLY A 155 9.28 -6.26 10.45
CA GLY A 155 9.06 -6.97 9.19
C GLY A 155 10.12 -8.04 8.95
N ALA A 156 9.71 -9.22 8.48
CA ALA A 156 10.64 -10.29 8.10
C ALA A 156 11.59 -9.91 6.95
N LEU A 157 11.19 -8.93 6.12
CA LEU A 157 12.00 -8.39 5.02
C LEU A 157 12.60 -7.00 5.37
N GLY A 158 12.54 -6.60 6.64
CA GLY A 158 13.03 -5.30 7.10
C GLY A 158 12.16 -4.12 6.66
N ILE A 159 10.88 -4.37 6.36
CA ILE A 159 9.89 -3.31 6.11
C ILE A 159 9.05 -3.17 7.38
N PRO A 160 9.30 -2.12 8.20
CA PRO A 160 8.58 -1.97 9.46
C PRO A 160 7.10 -1.70 9.21
N TRP A 161 6.25 -2.32 10.02
CA TRP A 161 4.80 -2.20 9.90
C TRP A 161 4.15 -1.93 11.26
N TYR A 162 3.04 -1.20 11.20
CA TYR A 162 2.25 -0.85 12.37
C TYR A 162 1.51 -2.09 12.88
N TYR A 163 1.77 -2.46 14.13
CA TYR A 163 1.14 -3.61 14.78
C TYR A 163 -0.10 -3.21 15.59
N GLY A 164 -0.01 -2.13 16.38
CA GLY A 164 -1.12 -1.71 17.24
C GLY A 164 -0.84 -0.40 17.99
N VAL A 165 -1.90 0.31 18.39
CA VAL A 165 -1.82 1.46 19.30
C VAL A 165 -2.42 1.06 20.66
N TYR A 166 -1.76 1.47 21.74
CA TYR A 166 -2.16 1.20 23.11
C TYR A 166 -2.27 2.51 23.88
N ARG A 167 -3.18 2.58 24.85
CA ARG A 167 -3.22 3.71 25.78
C ARG A 167 -2.02 3.61 26.71
N ARG A 168 -1.34 4.74 26.93
CA ARG A 168 -0.25 4.84 27.90
C ARG A 168 -0.80 5.00 29.32
#